data_AF-A0A268BT83-F1
#
_entry.id   AF-A0A268BT83-F1
#
_cell.length_a   1.000
_cell.length_b   1.000
_cell.length_c   1.000
_cell.angle_alpha   90.00
_cell.angle_beta   90.00
_cell.angle_gamma   90.00
#
_symmetry.space_group_name_H-M   'P 1'
#
loop_
_entity.id
_entity.type
_entity.pdbx_description
1 polymer ?
#
loop_
_entity_poly.entity_id
_entity_poly.type
_entity_poly.pdbx_seq_one_letter_code
_entity_poly.pdbx_strand_id
1 'polypeptide(L)'
;MEFPMIMTNFWDAVLGVPIVLIFTQIMKHLLPLPGKYTPTIALLSGLILSIFFSHPHNLIAAIFMGYFYGYAAIGSYAALRTAFRAYRKDKHDYR
;
A
#
# COMPACT_ATOMS: atom_id res chain seq x y z
N MET A 1 -15.10 -22.00 -18.14
CA MET A 1 -14.28 -20.82 -17.80
C MET A 1 -13.15 -21.33 -16.93
N GLU A 2 -11.94 -21.44 -17.47
CA GLU A 2 -10.75 -21.76 -16.67
C GLU A 2 -10.45 -20.52 -15.82
N PHE A 3 -10.57 -20.65 -14.49
CA PHE A 3 -10.09 -19.62 -13.60
C PHE A 3 -8.59 -19.44 -13.86
N PRO A 4 -8.10 -18.21 -14.06
CA PRO A 4 -6.67 -18.00 -14.16
C PRO A 4 -6.05 -18.51 -12.86
N MET A 5 -5.19 -19.53 -12.95
CA MET A 5 -4.35 -19.94 -11.83
C MET A 5 -3.36 -18.80 -11.58
N ILE A 6 -3.77 -17.85 -10.75
CA ILE A 6 -2.89 -16.83 -10.20
C ILE A 6 -2.05 -17.56 -9.16
N MET A 7 -0.93 -18.15 -9.59
CA MET A 7 0.15 -18.49 -8.67
C MET A 7 0.68 -17.16 -8.15
N THR A 8 0.04 -16.68 -7.08
CA THR A 8 0.55 -15.60 -6.24
C THR A 8 1.89 -16.08 -5.75
N ASN A 9 2.97 -15.58 -6.35
CA ASN A 9 4.28 -15.78 -5.77
C ASN A 9 4.20 -15.05 -4.42
N PHE A 10 4.27 -15.77 -3.31
CA PHE A 10 4.15 -15.19 -1.96
C PHE A 10 5.05 -13.94 -1.81
N TRP A 11 6.20 -13.99 -2.49
CA TRP A 11 7.15 -12.90 -2.63
C TRP A 11 6.60 -11.62 -3.26
N ASP A 12 5.66 -11.69 -4.20
CA ASP A 12 5.03 -10.51 -4.81
C ASP A 12 4.20 -9.73 -3.79
N ALA A 13 3.51 -10.42 -2.89
CA ALA A 13 2.74 -9.78 -1.82
C ALA A 13 3.66 -9.21 -0.72
N VAL A 14 4.70 -9.96 -0.35
CA VAL A 14 5.67 -9.55 0.68
C VAL A 14 6.49 -8.34 0.23
N LEU A 15 6.85 -8.27 -1.06
CA LEU A 15 7.65 -7.16 -1.61
C LEU A 15 6.78 -6.02 -2.15
N GLY A 16 5.61 -6.34 -2.73
CA GLY A 16 4.71 -5.35 -3.31
C GLY A 16 4.18 -4.36 -2.28
N VAL A 17 3.81 -4.82 -1.08
CA VAL A 17 3.27 -3.94 -0.03
C VAL A 17 4.30 -2.89 0.45
N PRO A 18 5.55 -3.26 0.83
CA PRO A 18 6.59 -2.28 1.16
C PRO A 18 6.90 -1.32 0.01
N ILE A 19 6.95 -1.80 -1.23
CA ILE A 19 7.25 -0.96 -2.40
C ILE A 19 6.16 0.08 -2.60
N VAL A 20 4.88 -0.33 -2.57
CA VAL A 20 3.74 0.60 -2.65
C VAL A 20 3.80 1.60 -1.49
N LEU A 21 4.09 1.13 -0.28
CA LEU A 21 4.19 2.00 0.89
C LEU A 21 5.32 3.04 0.73
N ILE A 22 6.52 2.65 0.29
CA ILE A 22 7.62 3.59 0.00
C ILE A 22 7.20 4.60 -1.07
N PHE A 23 6.61 4.12 -2.17
CA PHE A 23 6.16 4.97 -3.26
C PHE A 23 5.13 6.01 -2.78
N THR A 24 4.19 5.61 -1.90
CA THR A 24 3.23 6.55 -1.32
C THR A 24 3.86 7.60 -0.44
N GLN A 25 4.90 7.24 0.32
CA GLN A 25 5.63 8.22 1.13
C GLN A 25 6.41 9.19 0.23
N ILE A 26 7.02 8.71 -0.85
CA ILE A 26 7.70 9.57 -1.85
C ILE A 26 6.70 10.53 -2.50
N MET A 27 5.55 10.03 -2.98
CA MET A 27 4.50 10.86 -3.57
C MET A 27 3.94 11.89 -2.60
N LYS A 28 3.78 11.52 -1.32
CA LYS A 28 3.37 12.45 -0.26
C LYS A 28 4.45 13.48 0.08
N HIS A 29 5.73 13.15 -0.09
CA HIS A 29 6.82 14.11 0.07
C HIS A 29 6.89 15.08 -1.11
N LEU A 30 6.62 14.59 -2.33
CA LEU A 30 6.71 15.37 -3.56
C LEU A 30 5.48 16.28 -3.77
N LEU A 31 4.29 15.82 -3.39
CA LEU A 31 3.06 16.61 -3.43
C LEU A 31 2.67 17.02 -2.01
N PRO A 32 2.53 18.31 -1.68
CA PRO A 32 2.08 18.80 -0.37
C PRO A 32 0.57 18.56 -0.18
N LEU A 33 0.13 17.30 -0.30
CA LEU A 33 -1.25 16.90 -0.21
C LEU A 33 -1.68 16.77 1.26
N PRO A 34 -2.87 17.28 1.63
CA PRO A 34 -3.37 17.13 2.99
C PRO A 34 -3.60 15.64 3.27
N GLY A 35 -3.28 15.21 4.50
CA GLY A 35 -3.22 13.80 4.90
C GLY A 35 -4.51 12.99 4.69
N LYS A 36 -5.64 13.64 4.38
CA LYS A 36 -6.91 13.03 3.98
C LYS A 36 -6.81 12.23 2.66
N TYR A 37 -5.93 12.62 1.74
CA TYR A 37 -5.76 11.95 0.43
C TYR A 37 -4.71 10.84 0.42
N THR A 38 -3.97 10.65 1.52
CA THR A 38 -2.95 9.58 1.65
C THR A 38 -3.49 8.19 1.27
N PRO A 39 -4.71 7.78 1.70
CA PRO A 39 -5.25 6.47 1.35
C PRO A 39 -5.55 6.33 -0.14
N THR A 40 -6.08 7.40 -0.77
CA THR A 40 -6.39 7.40 -2.21
C THR A 40 -5.13 7.28 -3.07
N ILE A 41 -4.05 7.94 -2.66
CA ILE A 41 -2.75 7.86 -3.34
C ILE A 41 -2.13 6.47 -3.18
N ALA A 42 -2.30 5.84 -2.01
CA ALA A 42 -1.89 4.47 -1.76
C ALA A 42 -2.62 3.45 -2.62
N LEU A 43 -3.92 3.65 -2.82
CA LEU A 43 -4.69 2.80 -3.71
C LEU A 43 -4.28 2.98 -5.18
N LEU A 44 -4.14 4.23 -5.64
CA LEU A 44 -3.73 4.53 -7.01
C LEU A 44 -2.32 4.02 -7.31
N SER A 45 -1.38 4.20 -6.39
CA SER A 45 -0.02 3.67 -6.55
C SER A 45 0.02 2.14 -6.51
N GLY A 46 -0.78 1.49 -5.66
CA GLY A 46 -0.93 0.03 -5.66
C GLY A 46 -1.47 -0.51 -6.99
N LEU A 47 -2.47 0.16 -7.55
CA LEU A 47 -3.03 -0.18 -8.87
C LEU A 47 -2.01 0.03 -9.99
N ILE A 48 -1.33 1.19 -10.02
CA ILE A 48 -0.30 1.49 -11.03
C ILE A 48 0.83 0.46 -10.93
N LEU A 49 1.39 0.23 -9.75
CA LEU A 49 2.50 -0.71 -9.59
C LEU A 49 2.10 -2.14 -9.97
N SER A 50 0.89 -2.59 -9.61
CA SER A 50 0.46 -3.94 -9.98
C SER A 50 0.18 -4.11 -11.48
N ILE A 51 -0.42 -3.10 -12.12
CA ILE A 51 -0.70 -3.10 -13.57
C ILE A 51 0.60 -3.09 -14.39
N PHE A 52 1.60 -2.32 -13.97
CA PHE A 52 2.84 -2.17 -14.73
C PHE A 52 3.91 -3.22 -14.43
N PHE A 53 4.00 -3.73 -13.19
CA PHE A 53 5.10 -4.64 -12.78
C PHE A 53 4.71 -6.11 -12.67
N SER A 54 3.52 -6.44 -12.17
CA SER A 54 3.26 -7.81 -11.69
C SER A 54 2.64 -8.73 -12.74
N HIS A 55 1.66 -8.28 -13.53
CA HIS A 55 0.89 -9.18 -14.40
C HIS A 55 0.49 -8.54 -15.74
N PRO A 56 1.42 -8.29 -16.68
CA PRO A 56 1.10 -7.68 -17.97
C PRO A 56 0.21 -8.56 -18.87
N HIS A 57 0.12 -9.87 -18.61
CA HIS A 57 -0.67 -10.82 -19.42
C HIS A 57 -2.07 -11.09 -18.88
N ASN A 58 -2.42 -10.62 -17.67
CA ASN A 58 -3.76 -10.80 -17.12
C ASN A 58 -4.21 -9.57 -16.31
N LEU A 59 -4.95 -8.68 -16.98
CA LEU A 59 -5.49 -7.43 -16.42
C LEU A 59 -6.31 -7.65 -15.15
N ILE A 60 -7.08 -8.74 -15.07
CA ILE A 60 -7.95 -9.02 -13.91
C ILE A 60 -7.10 -9.36 -12.69
N ALA A 61 -6.06 -10.18 -12.86
CA ALA A 61 -5.13 -10.52 -11.79
C ALA A 61 -4.34 -9.28 -11.32
N ALA A 62 -3.90 -8.44 -12.26
CA ALA A 62 -3.20 -7.20 -11.96
C ALA A 62 -4.05 -6.22 -11.14
N ILE A 63 -5.32 -6.05 -11.50
CA ILE A 63 -6.24 -5.17 -10.76
C ILE A 63 -6.47 -5.72 -9.35
N PHE A 64 -6.79 -7.02 -9.21
CA PHE A 64 -7.01 -7.65 -7.90
C PHE A 64 -5.81 -7.52 -6.97
N MET A 65 -4.60 -7.80 -7.48
CA MET A 65 -3.35 -7.67 -6.73
C MET A 65 -3.04 -6.20 -6.40
N GLY A 66 -3.37 -5.26 -7.28
CA GLY A 66 -3.18 -3.84 -7.03
C GLY A 66 -4.07 -3.31 -5.90
N TYR A 67 -5.32 -3.78 -5.84
CA TYR A 67 -6.20 -3.52 -4.70
C TYR A 67 -5.65 -4.14 -3.41
N PHE A 68 -5.16 -5.38 -3.46
CA PHE A 68 -4.58 -6.06 -2.30
C PHE A 68 -3.38 -5.28 -1.74
N TYR A 69 -2.43 -4.89 -2.60
CA TYR A 69 -1.25 -4.12 -2.18
C TYR A 69 -1.62 -2.72 -1.68
N GLY A 70 -2.55 -2.04 -2.37
CA GLY A 70 -3.04 -0.72 -1.97
C GLY A 70 -3.70 -0.74 -0.59
N TYR A 71 -4.60 -1.68 -0.32
CA TYR A 71 -5.27 -1.79 0.98
C TYR A 71 -4.32 -2.21 2.10
N ALA A 72 -3.42 -3.15 1.83
CA ALA A 72 -2.40 -3.55 2.80
C ALA A 72 -1.48 -2.36 3.16
N ALA A 73 -1.04 -1.57 2.18
CA ALA A 73 -0.23 -0.38 2.43
C ALA A 73 -0.99 0.69 3.24
N ILE A 74 -2.29 0.91 2.97
CA ILE A 74 -3.14 1.81 3.76
C ILE A 74 -3.23 1.33 5.21
N GLY A 75 -3.48 0.05 5.43
CA GLY A 75 -3.56 -0.57 6.75
C GLY A 75 -2.25 -0.43 7.54
N SER A 76 -1.13 -0.80 6.91
CA SER A 76 0.20 -0.68 7.50
C SER A 76 0.55 0.77 7.85
N TYR A 77 0.20 1.74 7.00
CA TYR A 77 0.39 3.16 7.29
C TYR A 77 -0.47 3.65 8.47
N ALA A 78 -1.74 3.25 8.52
CA ALA A 78 -2.64 3.61 9.62
C ALA A 78 -2.16 3.02 10.96
N ALA A 79 -1.73 1.75 10.95
CA ALA A 79 -1.16 1.07 12.10
C ALA A 79 0.12 1.78 12.58
N LEU A 80 1.06 2.06 11.67
CA LEU A 80 2.31 2.74 11.99
C LEU A 80 2.07 4.15 12.56
N ARG A 81 1.15 4.92 11.97
CA ARG A 81 0.79 6.25 12.47
C ARG A 81 0.18 6.19 13.87
N THR A 82 -0.66 5.20 14.14
CA THR A 82 -1.30 5.00 15.43
C THR A 82 -0.26 4.58 16.48
N ALA A 83 0.59 3.61 16.16
CA ALA A 83 1.69 3.16 17.02
C ALA A 83 2.66 4.31 17.34
N PHE A 84 3.02 5.12 16.34
CA PHE A 84 3.91 6.27 16.54
C PHE A 84 3.27 7.37 17.41
N ARG A 85 1.96 7.60 17.27
CA ARG A 85 1.22 8.52 18.15
C ARG A 85 1.14 8.00 19.57
N ALA A 86 0.88 6.70 19.77
CA ALA A 86 0.86 6.08 21.08
C ALA A 86 2.24 6.22 21.76
N TYR A 87 3.31 5.86 21.05
CA TYR A 87 4.69 6.01 21.51
C TYR A 87 5.05 7.46 21.89
N ARG A 88 4.56 8.46 21.14
CA ARG A 88 4.80 9.88 21.47
C ARG A 88 3.93 10.39 22.63
N LYS A 89 2.72 9.85 22.82
CA LYS A 89 1.83 10.25 23.92
C LYS A 89 2.22 9.65 25.28
N ASP A 90 2.85 8.48 25.28
CA ASP A 90 3.47 7.90 26.48
C ASP A 90 4.60 8.77 27.07
N LYS A 91 5.07 9.82 26.40
CA LYS A 91 6.02 10.78 27.00
C LYS A 91 5.35 11.92 27.78
N HIS A 92 4.03 12.11 27.71
CA HIS A 92 3.37 13.30 28.27
C HIS A 92 2.32 13.01 29.37
N ASP A 93 1.90 11.76 29.56
CA ASP A 93 0.84 11.39 30.54
C ASP A 93 1.34 10.57 31.75
N TYR A 94 2.65 10.60 32.04
CA TYR A 94 3.21 10.08 33.31
C TYR A 94 3.72 11.20 34.24
N ARG A 95 2.94 12.27 34.40
CA ARG A 95 3.19 13.32 35.39
C ARG A 95 1.92 13.70 36.12
#